data_AF-A0A438J7N4-F1
#
_entry.id   AF-A0A438J7N4-F1
#
_cell.length_a   1.000
_cell.length_b   1.000
_cell.length_c   1.000
_cell.angle_alpha   90.00
_cell.angle_beta   90.00
_cell.angle_gamma   90.00
#
_symmetry.space_group_name_H-M   'P 1'
#
loop_
_entity.id
_entity.type
_entity.pdbx_description
1 polymer ?
#
loop_
_entity_poly.entity_id
_entity_poly.type
_entity_poly.pdbx_seq_one_letter_code
_entity_poly.pdbx_strand_id
1 'polypeptide(L)'
;MKLHCSWMVVLATLCVAPLCFAMEPVSESDKLGSLPGQPHVSFQQFGGYVTIDEKQGRALFYYFVEAVTDPTASKPLVLWLTGGPGCSSLGGGAFMEHGPFRPRGNTLLRNKHSWNREANMLYVESPAGVGFSYSRNKSFYDDINDEVTARDNLAFLEGWFMKFPKYRNRELFITGESYAGHYVPQLAQLVINSGKNFNLKGILIGNPLLEFDTDMNAQGDFFWSHGLISDSTHALLTSTCNYSQIMRWVYNISESLSPECYEVYNKSAGEIGGSVDPFDVLGDKCLSSEEVCLTDEVDAYLNRKDVQKSLHAQLVGTPNWTLCYPDSAHFLKDAVIPSINVVEWLVRSGIRASVYSGDQDSRMSLFGTRSLLEGLAKKLKLKTTVPYRNWFEKKQVGGWTQVYGDILSFATIRGGSHTAPISQPARSLALFTAFLEGKPLPDA
;
A
#
# COMPACT_ATOMS: atom_id res chain seq x y z
N MET A 1 75.15 40.79 41.52
CA MET A 1 74.44 39.50 41.47
C MET A 1 72.95 39.76 41.60
N LYS A 2 72.19 39.74 40.50
CA LYS A 2 70.72 39.78 40.51
C LYS A 2 70.24 38.47 39.91
N LEU A 3 69.55 37.64 40.70
CA LEU A 3 68.89 36.42 40.23
C LEU A 3 67.71 36.80 39.33
N HIS A 4 67.55 36.09 38.20
CA HIS A 4 66.32 36.09 37.42
C HIS A 4 65.61 34.76 37.63
N CYS A 5 64.38 34.83 38.13
CA CYS A 5 63.49 33.72 38.37
C CYS A 5 62.71 33.44 37.06
N SER A 6 62.91 32.25 36.47
CA SER A 6 62.18 31.83 35.27
C SER A 6 60.93 31.06 35.70
N TRP A 7 59.74 31.58 35.36
CA TRP A 7 58.47 30.91 35.58
C TRP A 7 58.16 30.01 34.38
N MET A 8 58.12 28.69 34.61
CA MET A 8 57.58 27.72 33.65
C MET A 8 56.05 27.79 33.67
N VAL A 9 55.45 28.22 32.56
CA VAL A 9 54.01 28.10 32.32
C VAL A 9 53.72 26.68 31.83
N VAL A 10 53.03 25.88 32.65
CA VAL A 10 52.51 24.57 32.25
C VAL A 10 51.18 24.78 31.52
N LEU A 11 51.18 24.61 30.20
CA LEU A 11 49.98 24.56 29.37
C LEU A 11 49.31 23.19 29.56
N ALA A 12 48.24 23.13 30.35
CA ALA A 12 47.37 21.97 30.43
C ALA A 12 46.52 21.88 29.14
N THR A 13 46.82 20.89 28.31
CA THR A 13 46.02 20.54 27.14
C THR A 13 44.77 19.80 27.60
N LEU A 14 43.61 20.47 27.52
CA LEU A 14 42.30 19.86 27.66
C LEU A 14 42.03 18.97 26.44
N CYS A 15 42.25 17.66 26.59
CA CYS A 15 41.71 16.66 25.67
C CYS A 15 40.18 16.69 25.75
N VAL A 16 39.55 17.39 24.82
CA VAL A 16 38.11 17.24 24.54
C VAL A 16 37.98 15.91 23.82
N ALA A 17 37.63 14.86 24.55
CA ALA A 17 37.22 13.59 23.96
C ALA A 17 36.01 13.86 23.07
N PRO A 18 36.01 13.43 21.78
CA PRO A 18 34.80 13.49 20.99
C PRO A 18 33.78 12.58 21.68
N LEU A 19 32.65 13.17 22.10
CA LEU A 19 31.45 12.41 22.41
C LEU A 19 31.07 11.63 21.15
N CYS A 20 31.53 10.39 21.06
CA CYS A 20 30.86 9.39 20.27
C CYS A 20 29.44 9.31 20.85
N PHE A 21 28.49 9.95 20.17
CA PHE A 21 27.10 9.56 20.30
C PHE A 21 27.06 8.10 19.87
N ALA A 22 27.02 7.20 20.85
CA ALA A 22 26.57 5.85 20.61
C ALA A 22 25.17 5.99 19.99
N MET A 23 25.04 5.63 18.72
CA MET A 23 23.73 5.28 18.17
C MET A 23 23.25 4.10 19.00
N GLU A 24 22.48 4.36 20.05
CA GLU A 24 21.72 3.29 20.68
C GLU A 24 20.74 2.70 19.66
N PRO A 25 20.55 1.37 19.72
CA PRO A 25 20.30 0.56 18.57
C PRO A 25 18.85 0.67 18.14
N VAL A 26 18.55 0.09 16.98
CA VAL A 26 17.23 -0.45 16.63
C VAL A 26 16.46 -0.82 17.90
N SER A 27 15.19 -0.42 18.03
CA SER A 27 14.36 -0.76 19.19
C SER A 27 14.29 -2.28 19.38
N GLU A 28 15.24 -2.86 20.13
CA GLU A 28 15.35 -4.31 20.34
C GLU A 28 14.08 -4.84 21.05
N SER A 29 13.33 -3.97 21.74
CA SER A 29 12.01 -4.26 22.30
C SER A 29 10.97 -4.69 21.27
N ASP A 30 11.07 -4.18 20.04
CA ASP A 30 10.09 -4.45 18.99
C ASP A 30 10.54 -5.65 18.12
N LYS A 31 11.71 -6.23 18.38
CA LYS A 31 12.28 -7.34 17.60
C LYS A 31 11.56 -8.64 17.89
N LEU A 32 11.17 -9.36 16.84
CA LEU A 32 10.49 -10.64 16.98
C LEU A 32 11.50 -11.78 16.90
N GLY A 33 11.47 -12.69 17.87
CA GLY A 33 12.31 -13.89 17.86
C GLY A 33 11.90 -14.83 16.72
N SER A 34 10.66 -15.33 16.78
CA SER A 34 10.05 -16.13 15.72
C SER A 34 8.53 -16.06 15.84
N LEU A 35 7.83 -16.02 14.70
CA LEU A 35 6.38 -16.16 14.67
C LEU A 35 5.99 -17.65 14.83
N PRO A 36 4.87 -17.97 15.49
CA PRO A 36 4.42 -19.35 15.62
C PRO A 36 4.29 -20.07 14.26
N GLY A 37 4.99 -21.19 14.10
CA GLY A 37 4.97 -21.95 12.84
C GLY A 37 5.82 -21.35 11.71
N GLN A 38 6.66 -20.34 12.00
CA GLN A 38 7.57 -19.74 11.03
C GLN A 38 8.74 -20.68 10.65
N PRO A 39 9.09 -20.78 9.36
CA PRO A 39 10.31 -21.45 8.94
C PRO A 39 11.56 -20.63 9.31
N HIS A 40 12.73 -21.27 9.30
CA HIS A 40 13.99 -20.56 9.50
C HIS A 40 14.23 -19.50 8.42
N VAL A 41 14.67 -18.31 8.83
CA VAL A 41 14.97 -17.17 7.95
C VAL A 41 16.24 -16.46 8.36
N SER A 42 16.84 -15.74 7.40
CA SER A 42 18.11 -15.01 7.55
C SER A 42 17.94 -13.50 7.77
N PHE A 43 16.71 -12.99 7.78
CA PHE A 43 16.40 -11.57 7.95
C PHE A 43 15.78 -11.30 9.32
N GLN A 44 15.90 -10.08 9.81
CA GLN A 44 15.26 -9.66 11.05
C GLN A 44 13.85 -9.14 10.77
N GLN A 45 13.01 -9.18 11.79
CA GLN A 45 11.64 -8.73 11.75
C GLN A 45 11.26 -8.08 13.07
N PHE A 46 10.37 -7.09 12.99
CA PHE A 46 9.97 -6.25 14.10
C PHE A 46 8.46 -6.02 14.04
N GLY A 47 7.85 -5.87 15.21
CA GLY A 47 6.42 -5.69 15.39
C GLY A 47 6.16 -4.88 16.64
N GLY A 48 5.27 -3.91 16.54
CA GLY A 48 4.95 -3.01 17.64
C GLY A 48 4.14 -1.81 17.19
N TYR A 49 4.17 -0.77 18.01
CA TYR A 49 3.33 0.42 17.84
C TYR A 49 4.15 1.70 17.74
N VAL A 50 3.64 2.67 16.98
CA VAL A 50 4.03 4.07 17.11
C VAL A 50 2.82 4.85 17.63
N THR A 51 2.97 5.50 18.78
CA THR A 51 1.96 6.43 19.29
C THR A 51 2.00 7.70 18.46
N ILE A 52 0.87 8.04 17.84
CA ILE A 52 0.73 9.18 16.93
C ILE A 52 -0.05 10.35 17.56
N ASP A 53 -0.86 10.06 18.58
CA ASP A 53 -1.54 11.07 19.40
C ASP A 53 -1.65 10.57 20.84
N GLU A 54 -0.75 11.03 21.70
CA GLU A 54 -0.74 10.69 23.14
C GLU A 54 -2.00 11.17 23.86
N LYS A 55 -2.56 12.33 23.47
CA LYS A 55 -3.72 12.92 24.16
C LYS A 55 -4.99 12.10 23.88
N GLN A 56 -5.13 11.61 22.66
CA GLN A 56 -6.26 10.77 22.26
C GLN A 56 -6.00 9.26 22.40
N GLY A 57 -4.77 8.89 22.80
CA GLY A 57 -4.35 7.50 22.91
C GLY A 57 -4.45 6.75 21.58
N ARG A 58 -4.04 7.39 20.48
CA ARG A 58 -3.99 6.78 19.14
C ARG A 58 -2.62 6.21 18.85
N ALA A 59 -2.58 4.96 18.41
CA ALA A 59 -1.36 4.28 18.03
C ALA A 59 -1.60 3.40 16.80
N LEU A 60 -0.63 3.40 15.87
CA LEU A 60 -0.65 2.52 14.71
C LEU A 60 0.32 1.36 14.90
N PHE A 61 -0.18 0.15 14.63
CA PHE A 61 0.61 -1.07 14.60
C PHE A 61 1.39 -1.17 13.29
N TYR A 62 2.62 -1.68 13.37
CA TYR A 62 3.43 -1.99 12.20
C TYR A 62 4.07 -3.36 12.31
N TYR A 63 4.31 -3.96 11.14
CA TYR A 63 5.19 -5.11 10.97
C TYR A 63 6.28 -4.74 9.97
N PHE A 64 7.52 -4.91 10.37
CA PHE A 64 8.69 -4.52 9.59
C PHE A 64 9.58 -5.72 9.37
N VAL A 65 9.99 -5.96 8.12
CA VAL A 65 10.89 -7.06 7.76
C VAL A 65 12.06 -6.52 6.95
N GLU A 66 13.27 -6.88 7.38
CA GLU A 66 14.49 -6.50 6.68
C GLU A 66 14.63 -7.26 5.36
N ALA A 67 15.47 -6.70 4.48
CA ALA A 67 15.76 -7.35 3.20
C ALA A 67 16.46 -8.71 3.40
N VAL A 68 16.15 -9.71 2.56
CA VAL A 68 16.71 -11.08 2.65
C VAL A 68 18.20 -11.15 2.28
N THR A 69 18.74 -10.15 1.57
CA THR A 69 20.07 -10.19 0.94
C THR A 69 21.05 -9.18 1.51
N ASP A 70 22.32 -9.62 1.58
CA ASP A 70 23.56 -8.88 1.89
C ASP A 70 23.50 -7.77 2.96
N PRO A 71 24.01 -8.03 4.18
CA PRO A 71 24.18 -7.03 5.23
C PRO A 71 24.96 -5.77 4.81
N THR A 72 25.71 -5.83 3.70
CA THR A 72 26.52 -4.71 3.17
C THR A 72 25.77 -3.84 2.16
N ALA A 73 24.69 -4.34 1.55
CA ALA A 73 23.93 -3.58 0.55
C ALA A 73 22.92 -2.64 1.21
N SER A 74 22.98 -1.35 0.87
CA SER A 74 21.99 -0.34 1.28
C SER A 74 20.66 -0.52 0.53
N LYS A 75 19.88 -1.55 0.86
CA LYS A 75 18.53 -1.73 0.30
C LYS A 75 17.57 -0.60 0.76
N PRO A 76 16.61 -0.18 -0.08
CA PRO A 76 15.67 0.89 0.25
C PRO A 76 14.71 0.50 1.38
N LEU A 77 14.03 1.50 1.94
CA LEU A 77 12.88 1.32 2.82
C LEU A 77 11.61 1.53 2.00
N VAL A 78 10.68 0.59 2.10
CA VAL A 78 9.42 0.62 1.37
C VAL A 78 8.27 0.51 2.35
N LEU A 79 7.48 1.58 2.45
CA LEU A 79 6.21 1.58 3.18
C LEU A 79 5.13 0.96 2.30
N TRP A 80 4.34 0.03 2.84
CA TRP A 80 3.16 -0.54 2.21
C TRP A 80 1.88 -0.17 2.98
N LEU A 81 0.88 0.31 2.22
CA LEU A 81 -0.46 0.64 2.70
C LEU A 81 -1.50 -0.13 1.88
N THR A 82 -2.26 -1.01 2.53
CA THR A 82 -3.45 -1.62 1.92
C THR A 82 -4.62 -0.62 1.95
N GLY A 83 -5.48 -0.66 0.93
CA GLY A 83 -6.65 0.21 0.81
C GLY A 83 -7.85 -0.26 1.65
N GLY A 84 -8.93 -0.62 0.95
CA GLY A 84 -10.23 -0.91 1.55
C GLY A 84 -11.28 0.13 1.13
N PRO A 85 -11.37 1.30 1.79
CA PRO A 85 -10.58 1.80 2.94
C PRO A 85 -10.76 0.97 4.22
N GLY A 86 -9.78 1.01 5.12
CA GLY A 86 -9.84 0.34 6.41
C GLY A 86 -9.37 -1.12 6.43
N CYS A 87 -8.65 -1.57 5.40
CA CYS A 87 -8.09 -2.92 5.35
C CYS A 87 -6.62 -2.95 5.82
N SER A 88 -6.24 -4.05 6.46
CA SER A 88 -4.95 -4.21 7.11
C SER A 88 -3.81 -4.48 6.12
N SER A 89 -2.75 -3.67 6.20
CA SER A 89 -1.46 -3.92 5.53
C SER A 89 -0.71 -5.14 6.08
N LEU A 90 -0.97 -5.52 7.34
CA LEU A 90 -0.43 -6.74 7.92
C LEU A 90 -1.09 -7.95 7.26
N GLY A 91 -2.42 -7.99 7.28
CA GLY A 91 -3.22 -9.06 6.70
C GLY A 91 -3.01 -9.16 5.19
N GLY A 92 -3.45 -8.14 4.46
CA GLY A 92 -3.39 -8.08 3.00
C GLY A 92 -1.95 -8.12 2.49
N GLY A 93 -1.18 -7.07 2.77
CA GLY A 93 0.19 -6.95 2.24
C GLY A 93 1.13 -8.06 2.73
N ALA A 94 1.29 -8.20 4.05
CA ALA A 94 2.35 -9.02 4.62
C ALA A 94 2.05 -10.53 4.63
N PHE A 95 0.80 -10.93 4.88
CA PHE A 95 0.44 -12.34 5.04
C PHE A 95 -0.38 -12.94 3.89
N MET A 96 -0.96 -12.13 2.99
CA MET A 96 -1.62 -12.62 1.77
C MET A 96 -0.75 -12.40 0.53
N GLU A 97 -0.35 -11.16 0.28
CA GLU A 97 0.21 -10.71 -0.99
C GLU A 97 1.69 -11.05 -1.15
N HIS A 98 2.56 -10.18 -0.65
CA HIS A 98 3.98 -10.14 -1.02
C HIS A 98 4.93 -10.04 0.17
N GLY A 99 4.43 -10.24 1.40
CA GLY A 99 5.32 -10.44 2.54
C GLY A 99 5.99 -11.82 2.54
N PRO A 100 6.88 -12.07 3.51
CA PRO A 100 7.76 -13.23 3.52
C PRO A 100 7.04 -14.55 3.79
N PHE A 101 5.82 -14.51 4.32
CA PHE A 101 5.10 -15.68 4.80
C PHE A 101 3.63 -15.66 4.38
N ARG A 102 3.04 -16.85 4.23
CA ARG A 102 1.60 -17.05 4.05
C ARG A 102 1.08 -18.08 5.06
N PRO A 103 0.03 -17.80 5.82
CA PRO A 103 -0.55 -18.78 6.74
C PRO A 103 -1.13 -19.99 6.02
N ARG A 104 -1.01 -21.16 6.66
CA ARG A 104 -1.68 -22.39 6.29
C ARG A 104 -1.87 -23.25 7.54
N GLY A 105 -3.11 -23.30 8.03
CA GLY A 105 -3.46 -23.81 9.34
C GLY A 105 -2.59 -23.18 10.44
N ASN A 106 -1.89 -24.02 11.18
CA ASN A 106 -1.04 -23.56 12.28
C ASN A 106 0.40 -23.19 11.87
N THR A 107 0.72 -23.19 10.58
CA THR A 107 2.07 -22.98 10.05
C THR A 107 2.17 -21.78 9.11
N LEU A 108 3.37 -21.27 8.90
CA LEU A 108 3.67 -20.25 7.91
C LEU A 108 4.48 -20.85 6.75
N LEU A 109 4.00 -20.66 5.52
CA LEU A 109 4.72 -21.04 4.31
C LEU A 109 5.59 -19.87 3.82
N ARG A 110 6.83 -20.16 3.42
CA ARG A 110 7.72 -19.13 2.85
C ARG A 110 7.23 -18.67 1.48
N ASN A 111 7.09 -17.37 1.29
CA ASN A 111 6.82 -16.76 0.00
C ASN A 111 8.12 -16.61 -0.80
N LYS A 112 8.27 -17.39 -1.88
CA LYS A 112 9.47 -17.33 -2.75
C LYS A 112 9.57 -16.02 -3.54
N HIS A 113 8.46 -15.29 -3.67
CA HIS A 113 8.35 -14.03 -4.41
C HIS A 113 8.12 -12.82 -3.50
N SER A 114 8.46 -12.94 -2.22
CA SER A 114 8.35 -11.84 -1.26
C SER A 114 9.12 -10.60 -1.74
N TRP A 115 8.50 -9.44 -1.60
CA TRP A 115 9.12 -8.14 -1.93
C TRP A 115 10.28 -7.79 -1.00
N ASN A 116 10.35 -8.38 0.21
CA ASN A 116 11.51 -8.19 1.08
C ASN A 116 12.80 -8.83 0.53
N ARG A 117 12.77 -9.47 -0.64
CA ARG A 117 13.99 -9.82 -1.37
C ARG A 117 14.71 -8.58 -1.90
N GLU A 118 13.97 -7.51 -2.19
CA GLU A 118 14.51 -6.31 -2.84
C GLU A 118 14.52 -5.07 -1.95
N ALA A 119 13.77 -5.06 -0.85
CA ALA A 119 13.66 -3.91 0.05
C ALA A 119 13.47 -4.31 1.52
N ASN A 120 13.68 -3.34 2.41
CA ASN A 120 13.18 -3.41 3.77
C ASN A 120 11.70 -3.00 3.74
N MET A 121 10.81 -3.92 4.06
CA MET A 121 9.36 -3.72 3.90
C MET A 121 8.72 -3.35 5.24
N LEU A 122 8.03 -2.22 5.27
CA LEU A 122 7.30 -1.70 6.42
C LEU A 122 5.80 -1.72 6.11
N TYR A 123 5.06 -2.60 6.78
CA TYR A 123 3.62 -2.73 6.66
C TYR A 123 2.97 -2.01 7.83
N VAL A 124 2.05 -1.07 7.55
CA VAL A 124 1.41 -0.26 8.59
C VAL A 124 -0.09 -0.45 8.53
N GLU A 125 -0.69 -0.88 9.64
CA GLU A 125 -2.13 -0.93 9.76
C GLU A 125 -2.65 0.49 10.01
N SER A 126 -3.28 1.08 9.01
CA SER A 126 -3.75 2.45 9.03
C SER A 126 -5.08 2.55 8.29
N PRO A 127 -6.03 3.38 8.75
CA PRO A 127 -5.97 4.26 9.93
C PRO A 127 -6.15 3.54 11.27
N ALA A 128 -6.18 4.28 12.38
CA ALA A 128 -6.50 3.71 13.69
C ALA A 128 -7.90 3.06 13.68
N GLY A 129 -8.02 1.86 14.26
CA GLY A 129 -9.19 0.98 14.14
C GLY A 129 -8.95 -0.21 13.20
N VAL A 130 -8.00 -0.09 12.27
CA VAL A 130 -7.63 -1.17 11.35
C VAL A 130 -6.75 -2.19 12.06
N GLY A 131 -7.18 -3.45 12.05
CA GLY A 131 -6.42 -4.57 12.59
C GLY A 131 -6.06 -4.38 14.07
N PHE A 132 -4.76 -4.27 14.38
CA PHE A 132 -4.27 -4.01 15.73
C PHE A 132 -4.09 -2.53 16.07
N SER A 133 -4.20 -1.62 15.10
CA SER A 133 -4.16 -0.17 15.31
C SER A 133 -5.41 0.32 16.01
N TYR A 134 -5.28 1.32 16.89
CA TYR A 134 -6.42 1.75 17.70
C TYR A 134 -6.34 3.23 18.10
N SER A 135 -7.51 3.78 18.39
CA SER A 135 -7.75 4.96 19.22
C SER A 135 -8.49 4.55 20.49
N ARG A 136 -8.04 5.02 21.65
CA ARG A 136 -8.80 4.88 22.92
C ARG A 136 -9.96 5.87 23.00
N ASN A 137 -9.88 6.99 22.28
CA ASN A 137 -10.99 7.92 22.16
C ASN A 137 -11.99 7.41 21.12
N LYS A 138 -13.20 7.03 21.56
CA LYS A 138 -14.23 6.50 20.66
C LYS A 138 -14.77 7.55 19.69
N SER A 139 -14.83 8.83 20.07
CA SER A 139 -15.34 9.88 19.19
C SER A 139 -14.43 10.12 17.97
N PHE A 140 -13.19 9.65 18.02
CA PHE A 140 -12.28 9.73 16.87
C PHE A 140 -12.85 8.98 15.67
N TYR A 141 -13.54 7.86 15.90
CA TYR A 141 -14.03 7.00 14.82
C TYR A 141 -15.16 7.64 13.99
N ASP A 142 -15.85 8.63 14.56
CA ASP A 142 -16.95 9.33 13.87
C ASP A 142 -16.44 10.30 12.78
N ASP A 143 -15.21 10.80 12.94
CA ASP A 143 -14.63 11.88 12.14
C ASP A 143 -13.42 11.43 11.28
N ILE A 144 -13.17 10.12 11.14
CA ILE A 144 -12.03 9.66 10.35
C ILE A 144 -12.27 9.93 8.87
N ASN A 145 -11.26 10.51 8.23
CA ASN A 145 -11.26 10.86 6.82
C ASN A 145 -9.83 10.76 6.24
N ASP A 146 -9.68 11.00 4.95
CA ASP A 146 -8.40 10.88 4.24
C ASP A 146 -7.35 11.86 4.80
N GLU A 147 -7.75 13.09 5.12
CA GLU A 147 -6.84 14.11 5.62
C GLU A 147 -6.27 13.75 7.00
N VAL A 148 -7.11 13.29 7.92
CA VAL A 148 -6.69 12.78 9.23
C VAL A 148 -5.76 11.57 9.05
N THR A 149 -6.13 10.64 8.18
CA THR A 149 -5.32 9.44 7.89
C THR A 149 -3.94 9.80 7.36
N ALA A 150 -3.83 10.77 6.43
CA ALA A 150 -2.56 11.22 5.90
C ALA A 150 -1.67 11.88 6.97
N ARG A 151 -2.25 12.71 7.86
CA ARG A 151 -1.51 13.33 8.98
C ARG A 151 -1.03 12.29 9.99
N ASP A 152 -1.89 11.35 10.36
CA ASP A 152 -1.58 10.27 11.30
C ASP A 152 -0.48 9.35 10.71
N ASN A 153 -0.50 9.09 9.41
CA ASN A 153 0.56 8.35 8.70
C ASN A 153 1.90 9.11 8.66
N LEU A 154 1.89 10.44 8.51
CA LEU A 154 3.11 11.24 8.61
C LEU A 154 3.69 11.18 10.03
N ALA A 155 2.84 11.36 11.05
CA ALA A 155 3.25 11.25 12.45
C ALA A 155 3.83 9.86 12.77
N PHE A 156 3.22 8.81 12.21
CA PHE A 156 3.74 7.45 12.30
C PHE A 156 5.15 7.35 11.71
N LEU A 157 5.38 7.82 10.48
CA LEU A 157 6.69 7.75 9.84
C LEU A 157 7.74 8.49 10.65
N GLU A 158 7.42 9.68 11.14
CA GLU A 158 8.31 10.46 12.01
C GLU A 158 8.70 9.69 13.28
N GLY A 159 7.71 9.14 13.99
CA GLY A 159 7.92 8.36 15.20
C GLY A 159 8.69 7.06 14.92
N TRP A 160 8.42 6.41 13.80
CA TRP A 160 9.11 5.19 13.39
C TRP A 160 10.59 5.44 13.12
N PHE A 161 10.96 6.54 12.44
CA PHE A 161 12.38 6.87 12.24
C PHE A 161 13.12 7.24 13.53
N MET A 162 12.42 7.66 14.59
CA MET A 162 13.05 7.81 15.91
C MET A 162 13.39 6.45 16.52
N LYS A 163 12.52 5.43 16.33
CA LYS A 163 12.76 4.05 16.79
C LYS A 163 13.79 3.30 15.94
N PHE A 164 13.89 3.63 14.66
CA PHE A 164 14.81 2.99 13.72
C PHE A 164 15.71 4.01 12.99
N PRO A 165 16.59 4.72 13.71
CA PRO A 165 17.40 5.80 13.14
C PRO A 165 18.32 5.33 12.01
N LYS A 166 18.70 4.04 11.98
CA LYS A 166 19.52 3.44 10.91
C LYS A 166 18.89 3.52 9.51
N TYR A 167 17.57 3.67 9.41
CA TYR A 167 16.88 3.73 8.13
C TYR A 167 16.65 5.15 7.61
N ARG A 168 16.91 6.19 8.41
CA ARG A 168 16.55 7.58 8.09
C ARG A 168 17.16 8.13 6.81
N ASN A 169 18.35 7.64 6.44
CA ASN A 169 19.05 8.06 5.23
C ASN A 169 18.86 7.10 4.05
N ARG A 170 18.08 6.02 4.21
CA ARG A 170 17.76 5.12 3.08
C ARG A 170 16.85 5.82 2.09
N GLU A 171 16.86 5.36 0.86
CA GLU A 171 15.83 5.74 -0.11
C GLU A 171 14.47 5.24 0.41
N LEU A 172 13.50 6.15 0.47
CA LEU A 172 12.13 5.84 0.86
C LEU A 172 11.25 5.74 -0.38
N PHE A 173 10.45 4.69 -0.43
CA PHE A 173 9.32 4.57 -1.35
C PHE A 173 8.04 4.36 -0.55
N ILE A 174 6.95 4.99 -1.01
CA ILE A 174 5.62 4.82 -0.40
C ILE A 174 4.76 4.08 -1.42
N THR A 175 4.24 2.93 -1.02
CA THR A 175 3.57 1.99 -1.91
C THR A 175 2.26 1.51 -1.31
N GLY A 176 1.35 1.03 -2.16
CA GLY A 176 0.07 0.52 -1.70
C GLY A 176 -0.82 0.05 -2.84
N GLU A 177 -2.01 -0.41 -2.49
CA GLU A 177 -2.99 -0.96 -3.43
C GLU A 177 -4.42 -0.43 -3.17
N SER A 178 -5.26 -0.39 -4.21
CA SER A 178 -6.70 -0.11 -4.09
C SER A 178 -6.98 1.32 -3.63
N TYR A 179 -7.75 1.50 -2.55
CA TYR A 179 -7.98 2.82 -1.94
C TYR A 179 -6.68 3.51 -1.46
N ALA A 180 -5.55 2.80 -1.38
CA ALA A 180 -4.25 3.45 -1.19
C ALA A 180 -3.84 4.37 -2.35
N GLY A 181 -4.58 4.36 -3.48
CA GLY A 181 -4.59 5.43 -4.47
C GLY A 181 -4.90 6.82 -3.90
N HIS A 182 -5.58 6.91 -2.75
CA HIS A 182 -5.73 8.13 -1.97
C HIS A 182 -4.60 8.28 -0.95
N TYR A 183 -4.34 7.24 -0.15
CA TYR A 183 -3.38 7.30 0.97
C TYR A 183 -1.94 7.59 0.54
N VAL A 184 -1.46 6.91 -0.51
CA VAL A 184 -0.06 6.98 -0.94
C VAL A 184 0.28 8.39 -1.46
N PRO A 185 -0.47 8.99 -2.41
CA PRO A 185 -0.16 10.34 -2.87
C PRO A 185 -0.27 11.40 -1.78
N GLN A 186 -1.31 11.33 -0.94
CA GLN A 186 -1.52 12.33 0.12
C GLN A 186 -0.41 12.27 1.18
N LEU A 187 0.00 11.07 1.61
CA LEU A 187 1.14 10.92 2.52
C LEU A 187 2.44 11.42 1.87
N ALA A 188 2.70 11.05 0.62
CA ALA A 188 3.89 11.50 -0.09
C ALA A 188 3.97 13.04 -0.20
N GLN A 189 2.82 13.69 -0.44
CA GLN A 189 2.73 15.15 -0.47
C GLN A 189 3.04 15.76 0.90
N LEU A 190 2.49 15.21 1.99
CA LEU A 190 2.79 15.68 3.34
C LEU A 190 4.25 15.45 3.74
N VAL A 191 4.84 14.32 3.34
CA VAL A 191 6.26 14.03 3.54
C VAL A 191 7.14 15.12 2.92
N ILE A 192 6.84 15.57 1.70
CA ILE A 192 7.59 16.66 1.05
C ILE A 192 7.33 18.00 1.73
N ASN A 193 6.06 18.32 1.97
CA ASN A 193 5.67 19.61 2.57
C ASN A 193 6.15 19.77 4.02
N SER A 194 6.44 18.68 4.73
CA SER A 194 7.02 18.72 6.08
C SER A 194 8.39 19.39 6.12
N GLY A 195 9.09 19.47 4.98
CA GLY A 195 10.47 19.96 4.90
C GLY A 195 11.51 19.07 5.59
N LYS A 196 11.09 17.92 6.15
CA LYS A 196 11.98 16.94 6.78
C LYS A 196 12.63 16.06 5.72
N ASN A 197 13.88 15.68 5.95
CA ASN A 197 14.60 14.80 5.03
C ASN A 197 14.19 13.32 5.25
N PHE A 198 13.22 12.87 4.45
CA PHE A 198 12.79 11.48 4.36
C PHE A 198 13.41 10.72 3.16
N ASN A 199 14.18 11.41 2.31
CA ASN A 199 14.76 10.86 1.08
C ASN A 199 13.74 10.07 0.21
N LEU A 200 12.53 10.62 0.04
CA LEU A 200 11.47 10.05 -0.80
C LEU A 200 11.90 10.04 -2.27
N LYS A 201 11.87 8.86 -2.90
CA LYS A 201 12.28 8.65 -4.30
C LYS A 201 11.13 8.39 -5.26
N GLY A 202 10.04 7.82 -4.77
CA GLY A 202 8.92 7.48 -5.63
C GLY A 202 7.74 6.86 -4.90
N ILE A 203 6.64 6.77 -5.63
CA ILE A 203 5.44 6.05 -5.23
C ILE A 203 5.13 4.92 -6.22
N LEU A 204 4.62 3.80 -5.71
CA LEU A 204 4.10 2.69 -6.50
C LEU A 204 2.69 2.36 -6.03
N ILE A 205 1.71 2.41 -6.93
CA ILE A 205 0.32 2.13 -6.55
C ILE A 205 -0.25 1.04 -7.46
N GLY A 206 -0.72 -0.05 -6.86
CA GLY A 206 -1.41 -1.15 -7.53
C GLY A 206 -2.91 -0.92 -7.57
N ASN A 207 -3.53 -1.22 -8.72
CA ASN A 207 -4.97 -1.23 -8.92
C ASN A 207 -5.70 -0.07 -8.20
N PRO A 208 -5.32 1.20 -8.43
CA PRO A 208 -5.71 2.28 -7.54
C PRO A 208 -7.08 2.88 -7.89
N LEU A 209 -7.77 3.36 -6.84
CA LEU A 209 -8.76 4.42 -7.01
C LEU A 209 -8.04 5.77 -7.08
N LEU A 210 -8.16 6.48 -8.21
CA LEU A 210 -7.52 7.78 -8.43
C LEU A 210 -8.53 8.89 -8.73
N GLU A 211 -9.62 8.54 -9.42
CA GLU A 211 -10.73 9.45 -9.70
C GLU A 211 -12.02 8.63 -9.86
N PHE A 212 -12.95 8.83 -8.93
CA PHE A 212 -14.14 7.98 -8.78
C PHE A 212 -14.98 7.82 -10.04
N ASP A 213 -15.26 8.91 -10.76
CA ASP A 213 -16.13 8.82 -11.93
C ASP A 213 -15.50 8.02 -13.06
N THR A 214 -14.23 8.29 -13.35
CA THR A 214 -13.49 7.60 -14.40
C THR A 214 -13.29 6.14 -14.05
N ASP A 215 -12.86 5.84 -12.81
CA ASP A 215 -12.58 4.47 -12.39
C ASP A 215 -13.86 3.62 -12.32
N MET A 216 -14.96 4.16 -11.75
CA MET A 216 -16.23 3.42 -11.69
C MET A 216 -16.88 3.26 -13.07
N ASN A 217 -16.83 4.27 -13.95
CA ASN A 217 -17.36 4.10 -15.30
C ASN A 217 -16.54 3.07 -16.11
N ALA A 218 -15.22 3.06 -15.94
CA ALA A 218 -14.34 2.07 -16.53
C ALA A 218 -14.61 0.63 -16.05
N GLN A 219 -15.17 0.46 -14.85
CA GLN A 219 -15.65 -0.85 -14.38
C GLN A 219 -16.86 -1.33 -15.21
N GLY A 220 -17.81 -0.45 -15.52
CA GLY A 220 -18.92 -0.77 -16.43
C GLY A 220 -18.45 -1.20 -17.81
N ASP A 221 -17.47 -0.48 -18.39
CA ASP A 221 -16.84 -0.84 -19.66
C ASP A 221 -16.07 -2.16 -19.58
N PHE A 222 -15.44 -2.43 -18.43
CA PHE A 222 -14.73 -3.67 -18.19
C PHE A 222 -15.69 -4.87 -18.24
N PHE A 223 -16.83 -4.80 -17.56
CA PHE A 223 -17.83 -5.86 -17.61
C PHE A 223 -18.31 -6.15 -19.03
N TRP A 224 -18.58 -5.10 -19.81
CA TRP A 224 -19.01 -5.27 -21.20
C TRP A 224 -17.92 -5.93 -22.06
N SER A 225 -16.70 -5.40 -22.01
CA SER A 225 -15.58 -5.93 -22.78
C SER A 225 -15.18 -7.37 -22.42
N HIS A 226 -15.54 -7.85 -21.23
CA HIS A 226 -15.31 -9.22 -20.77
C HIS A 226 -16.55 -10.12 -20.88
N GLY A 227 -17.63 -9.65 -21.52
CA GLY A 227 -18.82 -10.45 -21.79
C GLY A 227 -19.69 -10.73 -20.55
N LEU A 228 -19.52 -9.95 -19.47
CA LEU A 228 -20.29 -10.08 -18.23
C LEU A 228 -21.64 -9.34 -18.29
N ILE A 229 -21.77 -8.38 -19.21
CA ILE A 229 -23.04 -7.68 -19.49
C ILE A 229 -23.28 -7.59 -21.00
N SER A 230 -24.55 -7.53 -21.39
CA SER A 230 -24.95 -7.44 -22.80
C SER A 230 -24.70 -6.05 -23.39
N ASP A 231 -24.59 -5.95 -24.73
CA ASP A 231 -24.51 -4.67 -25.45
C ASP A 231 -25.67 -3.73 -25.09
N SER A 232 -26.86 -4.30 -24.86
CA SER A 232 -28.04 -3.54 -24.46
C SER A 232 -27.91 -2.95 -23.05
N THR A 233 -27.25 -3.64 -22.13
CA THR A 233 -26.98 -3.15 -20.77
C THR A 233 -25.86 -2.11 -20.78
N HIS A 234 -24.80 -2.32 -21.56
CA HIS A 234 -23.73 -1.33 -21.74
C HIS A 234 -24.24 -0.02 -22.34
N ALA A 235 -25.12 -0.10 -23.35
CA ALA A 235 -25.78 1.08 -23.91
C ALA A 235 -26.55 1.87 -22.84
N LEU A 236 -27.30 1.18 -21.96
CA LEU A 236 -28.02 1.82 -20.84
C LEU A 236 -27.07 2.44 -19.80
N LEU A 237 -25.92 1.81 -19.53
CA LEU A 237 -24.88 2.40 -18.67
C LEU A 237 -24.31 3.70 -19.24
N THR A 238 -24.43 3.94 -20.55
CA THR A 238 -23.96 5.15 -21.20
C THR A 238 -25.08 6.18 -21.40
N SER A 239 -26.29 5.75 -21.75
CA SER A 239 -27.40 6.63 -22.13
C SER A 239 -28.35 7.00 -20.99
N THR A 240 -28.45 6.14 -19.97
CA THR A 240 -29.48 6.23 -18.92
C THR A 240 -28.86 6.44 -17.55
N CYS A 241 -27.91 5.58 -17.16
CA CYS A 241 -27.29 5.67 -15.85
C CYS A 241 -25.83 5.22 -15.85
N ASN A 242 -24.92 6.19 -15.78
CA ASN A 242 -23.49 5.91 -15.65
C ASN A 242 -23.19 5.06 -14.41
N TYR A 243 -22.27 4.11 -14.56
CA TYR A 243 -21.92 3.17 -13.49
C TYR A 243 -21.41 3.88 -12.23
N SER A 244 -20.77 5.05 -12.36
CA SER A 244 -20.37 5.86 -11.21
C SER A 244 -21.55 6.41 -10.40
N GLN A 245 -22.73 6.65 -11.00
CA GLN A 245 -23.93 7.04 -10.26
C GLN A 245 -24.47 5.87 -9.43
N ILE A 246 -24.47 4.67 -10.02
CA ILE A 246 -24.82 3.43 -9.32
C ILE A 246 -23.88 3.22 -8.14
N MET A 247 -22.57 3.34 -8.36
CA MET A 247 -21.58 3.10 -7.31
C MET A 247 -21.60 4.14 -6.18
N ARG A 248 -21.96 5.40 -6.47
CA ARG A 248 -22.22 6.38 -5.39
C ARG A 248 -23.36 5.95 -4.49
N TRP A 249 -24.41 5.39 -5.05
CA TRP A 249 -25.53 4.88 -4.25
C TRP A 249 -25.14 3.61 -3.49
N VAL A 250 -24.47 2.65 -4.14
CA VAL A 250 -23.99 1.40 -3.48
C VAL A 250 -23.07 1.69 -2.29
N TYR A 251 -22.22 2.72 -2.39
CA TYR A 251 -21.32 3.12 -1.32
C TYR A 251 -21.92 4.12 -0.32
N ASN A 252 -23.23 4.38 -0.37
CA ASN A 252 -23.93 5.36 0.47
C ASN A 252 -23.33 6.78 0.41
N ILE A 253 -22.71 7.14 -0.71
CA ILE A 253 -22.23 8.50 -1.01
C ILE A 253 -23.41 9.36 -1.50
N SER A 254 -24.34 8.74 -2.23
CA SER A 254 -25.63 9.34 -2.61
C SER A 254 -26.76 8.70 -1.82
N GLU A 255 -27.67 9.52 -1.29
CA GLU A 255 -28.86 9.05 -0.55
C GLU A 255 -29.92 8.38 -1.43
N SER A 256 -29.88 8.64 -2.74
CA SER A 256 -30.89 8.11 -3.66
C SER A 256 -30.32 7.72 -5.02
N LEU A 257 -31.02 6.81 -5.68
CA LEU A 257 -30.81 6.38 -7.05
C LEU A 257 -32.14 6.53 -7.79
N SER A 258 -32.13 7.06 -9.01
CA SER A 258 -33.37 7.21 -9.78
C SER A 258 -33.99 5.83 -10.09
N PRO A 259 -35.31 5.73 -10.31
CA PRO A 259 -35.95 4.47 -10.69
C PRO A 259 -35.31 3.84 -11.93
N GLU A 260 -34.96 4.66 -12.93
CA GLU A 260 -34.33 4.20 -14.17
C GLU A 260 -32.93 3.65 -13.90
N CYS A 261 -32.13 4.36 -13.09
CA CYS A 261 -30.82 3.88 -12.65
C CYS A 261 -30.91 2.56 -11.87
N TYR A 262 -31.93 2.40 -11.04
CA TYR A 262 -32.17 1.18 -10.28
C TYR A 262 -32.50 -0.02 -11.19
N GLU A 263 -33.26 0.20 -12.27
CA GLU A 263 -33.50 -0.81 -13.30
C GLU A 263 -32.19 -1.21 -14.02
N VAL A 264 -31.35 -0.24 -14.38
CA VAL A 264 -30.04 -0.50 -14.99
C VAL A 264 -29.13 -1.29 -14.05
N TYR A 265 -29.10 -0.93 -12.76
CA TYR A 265 -28.37 -1.67 -11.73
C TYR A 265 -28.83 -3.13 -11.63
N ASN A 266 -30.15 -3.37 -11.50
CA ASN A 266 -30.68 -4.72 -11.39
C ASN A 266 -30.39 -5.57 -12.62
N LYS A 267 -30.49 -4.98 -13.82
CA LYS A 267 -30.16 -5.68 -15.06
C LYS A 267 -28.68 -6.03 -15.12
N SER A 268 -27.80 -5.07 -14.83
CA SER A 268 -26.35 -5.28 -14.78
C SER A 268 -25.96 -6.34 -13.75
N ALA A 269 -26.45 -6.24 -12.51
CA ALA A 269 -26.17 -7.19 -11.45
C ALA A 269 -26.71 -8.60 -11.77
N GLY A 270 -27.88 -8.69 -12.42
CA GLY A 270 -28.46 -9.95 -12.85
C GLY A 270 -27.67 -10.63 -13.97
N GLU A 271 -27.12 -9.87 -14.92
CA GLU A 271 -26.26 -10.40 -15.99
C GLU A 271 -24.89 -10.85 -15.46
N ILE A 272 -24.26 -10.06 -14.58
CA ILE A 272 -22.96 -10.41 -13.96
C ILE A 272 -23.09 -11.67 -13.10
N GLY A 273 -24.16 -11.76 -12.30
CA GLY A 273 -24.39 -12.86 -11.38
C GLY A 273 -23.58 -12.79 -10.08
N GLY A 274 -24.11 -13.36 -9.01
CA GLY A 274 -23.51 -13.28 -7.66
C GLY A 274 -22.26 -14.13 -7.41
N SER A 275 -21.90 -14.99 -8.37
CA SER A 275 -20.79 -15.93 -8.28
C SER A 275 -19.49 -15.42 -8.93
N VAL A 276 -19.54 -14.28 -9.64
CA VAL A 276 -18.33 -13.66 -10.19
C VAL A 276 -17.66 -12.86 -9.09
N ASP A 277 -16.35 -13.07 -8.91
CA ASP A 277 -15.54 -12.21 -8.05
C ASP A 277 -15.10 -10.96 -8.83
N PRO A 278 -15.55 -9.76 -8.45
CA PRO A 278 -15.14 -8.54 -9.15
C PRO A 278 -13.65 -8.21 -8.96
N PHE A 279 -12.96 -8.81 -7.99
CA PHE A 279 -11.52 -8.66 -7.79
C PHE A 279 -10.69 -9.59 -8.69
N ASP A 280 -11.28 -10.63 -9.28
CA ASP A 280 -10.64 -11.53 -10.25
C ASP A 280 -11.72 -12.17 -11.15
N VAL A 281 -12.08 -11.51 -12.25
CA VAL A 281 -13.27 -11.92 -13.04
C VAL A 281 -13.12 -13.25 -13.77
N LEU A 282 -11.89 -13.73 -13.97
CA LEU A 282 -11.62 -15.03 -14.57
C LEU A 282 -11.32 -16.11 -13.53
N GLY A 283 -11.11 -15.72 -12.28
CA GLY A 283 -10.93 -16.64 -11.16
C GLY A 283 -12.26 -17.15 -10.63
N ASP A 284 -12.24 -18.36 -10.07
CA ASP A 284 -13.37 -18.85 -9.30
C ASP A 284 -13.45 -18.10 -7.97
N LYS A 285 -14.68 -17.69 -7.61
CA LYS A 285 -14.94 -17.06 -6.31
C LYS A 285 -14.65 -18.06 -5.19
N CYS A 286 -13.80 -17.67 -4.25
CA CYS A 286 -13.58 -18.49 -3.07
C CYS A 286 -14.83 -18.50 -2.18
N LEU A 287 -15.40 -19.69 -1.97
CA LEU A 287 -16.57 -19.89 -1.11
C LEU A 287 -16.11 -20.53 0.21
N SER A 288 -16.01 -19.73 1.28
CA SER A 288 -15.56 -20.20 2.61
C SER A 288 -16.37 -21.39 3.16
N SER A 289 -17.60 -21.61 2.67
CA SER A 289 -18.43 -22.76 3.04
C SER A 289 -17.97 -24.08 2.41
N GLU A 290 -17.20 -24.02 1.32
CA GLU A 290 -16.76 -25.17 0.52
C GLU A 290 -15.25 -25.38 0.60
N GLU A 291 -14.47 -24.30 0.71
CA GLU A 291 -13.02 -24.32 0.78
C GLU A 291 -12.48 -23.30 1.79
N VAL A 292 -11.25 -23.48 2.27
CA VAL A 292 -10.61 -22.51 3.17
C VAL A 292 -10.00 -21.39 2.34
N CYS A 293 -10.57 -20.19 2.42
CA CYS A 293 -10.06 -19.02 1.71
C CYS A 293 -8.78 -18.49 2.37
N LEU A 294 -7.93 -17.84 1.58
CA LEU A 294 -6.70 -17.23 2.09
C LEU A 294 -6.99 -16.17 3.18
N THR A 295 -8.11 -15.44 3.06
CA THR A 295 -8.59 -14.51 4.08
C THR A 295 -8.88 -15.23 5.40
N ASP A 296 -9.52 -16.39 5.34
CA ASP A 296 -9.90 -17.18 6.52
C ASP A 296 -8.65 -17.70 7.25
N GLU A 297 -7.64 -18.15 6.50
CA GLU A 297 -6.33 -18.57 7.05
C GLU A 297 -5.62 -17.42 7.77
N VAL A 298 -5.68 -16.21 7.21
CA VAL A 298 -5.03 -15.02 7.79
C VAL A 298 -5.77 -14.54 9.02
N ASP A 299 -7.10 -14.42 8.96
CA ASP A 299 -7.94 -14.09 10.11
C ASP A 299 -7.73 -15.11 11.24
N ALA A 300 -7.74 -16.41 10.94
CA ALA A 300 -7.50 -17.45 11.93
C ALA A 300 -6.12 -17.34 12.56
N TYR A 301 -5.07 -17.12 11.76
CA TYR A 301 -3.69 -17.04 12.24
C TYR A 301 -3.47 -15.80 13.13
N LEU A 302 -3.91 -14.62 12.71
CA LEU A 302 -3.70 -13.37 13.44
C LEU A 302 -4.57 -13.24 14.71
N ASN A 303 -5.66 -14.01 14.80
CA ASN A 303 -6.47 -14.10 16.03
C ASN A 303 -5.90 -15.05 17.09
N ARG A 304 -4.85 -15.82 16.81
CA ARG A 304 -4.21 -16.67 17.82
C ARG A 304 -3.47 -15.84 18.87
N LYS A 305 -3.64 -16.19 20.15
CA LYS A 305 -3.02 -15.47 21.27
C LYS A 305 -1.49 -15.55 21.30
N ASP A 306 -0.92 -16.69 20.90
CA ASP A 306 0.52 -16.85 20.79
C ASP A 306 1.10 -16.01 19.64
N VAL A 307 0.39 -15.89 18.52
CA VAL A 307 0.75 -15.01 17.39
C VAL A 307 0.70 -13.54 17.81
N GLN A 308 -0.39 -13.09 18.44
CA GLN A 308 -0.52 -11.72 18.96
C GLN A 308 0.61 -11.37 19.92
N LYS A 309 0.93 -12.29 20.86
CA LYS A 309 2.05 -12.12 21.79
C LYS A 309 3.39 -12.01 21.06
N SER A 310 3.66 -12.90 20.09
CA SER A 310 4.90 -12.87 19.31
C SER A 310 5.04 -11.64 18.42
N LEU A 311 3.93 -11.04 17.98
CA LEU A 311 3.90 -9.78 17.22
C LEU A 311 3.98 -8.53 18.11
N HIS A 312 3.94 -8.70 19.43
CA HIS A 312 3.74 -7.62 20.40
C HIS A 312 2.43 -6.82 20.15
N ALA A 313 1.43 -7.49 19.58
CA ALA A 313 0.15 -6.92 19.21
C ALA A 313 -0.88 -7.10 20.33
N GLN A 314 -1.81 -6.16 20.42
CA GLN A 314 -2.94 -6.19 21.34
C GLN A 314 -4.22 -5.75 20.62
N LEU A 315 -5.34 -6.34 21.02
CA LEU A 315 -6.67 -5.93 20.58
C LEU A 315 -7.21 -4.90 21.58
N VAL A 316 -7.50 -3.70 21.10
CA VAL A 316 -8.02 -2.59 21.91
C VAL A 316 -9.33 -2.13 21.30
N GLY A 317 -10.42 -2.22 22.07
CA GLY A 317 -11.75 -1.80 21.61
C GLY A 317 -12.46 -2.78 20.67
N THR A 318 -11.83 -3.91 20.31
CA THR A 318 -12.40 -4.99 19.49
C THR A 318 -12.10 -6.36 20.12
N PRO A 319 -13.01 -7.36 20.00
CA PRO A 319 -12.76 -8.71 20.50
C PRO A 319 -11.81 -9.52 19.60
N ASN A 320 -11.78 -9.24 18.30
CA ASN A 320 -11.04 -10.00 17.29
C ASN A 320 -10.33 -9.05 16.31
N TRP A 321 -9.22 -9.52 15.73
CA TRP A 321 -8.62 -8.93 14.55
C TRP A 321 -9.45 -9.33 13.32
N THR A 322 -9.65 -8.42 12.37
CA THR A 322 -10.29 -8.69 11.07
C THR A 322 -9.47 -8.05 9.96
N LEU A 323 -9.45 -8.66 8.78
CA LEU A 323 -8.73 -8.11 7.62
C LEU A 323 -9.15 -6.68 7.29
N CYS A 324 -10.44 -6.40 7.27
CA CYS A 324 -10.98 -5.06 7.03
C CYS A 324 -11.86 -4.62 8.20
N TYR A 325 -11.76 -3.34 8.55
CA TYR A 325 -12.59 -2.74 9.58
C TYR A 325 -14.06 -2.72 9.12
N PRO A 326 -15.02 -3.23 9.90
CA PRO A 326 -16.40 -3.42 9.45
C PRO A 326 -17.15 -2.14 9.12
N ASP A 327 -16.83 -1.03 9.79
CA ASP A 327 -17.51 0.26 9.61
C ASP A 327 -16.64 1.20 8.76
N SER A 328 -16.58 0.89 7.47
CA SER A 328 -15.78 1.66 6.51
C SER A 328 -16.56 2.79 5.83
N ALA A 329 -17.84 2.97 6.16
CA ALA A 329 -18.74 3.89 5.47
C ALA A 329 -18.28 5.36 5.58
N HIS A 330 -17.67 5.74 6.71
CA HIS A 330 -17.14 7.09 6.92
C HIS A 330 -16.02 7.44 5.93
N PHE A 331 -15.16 6.47 5.61
CA PHE A 331 -14.03 6.67 4.71
C PHE A 331 -14.45 6.85 3.25
N LEU A 332 -15.56 6.23 2.84
CA LEU A 332 -15.99 6.24 1.43
C LEU A 332 -16.52 7.61 0.97
N LYS A 333 -16.78 8.55 1.90
CA LYS A 333 -17.17 9.93 1.54
C LYS A 333 -16.07 10.66 0.78
N ASP A 334 -14.81 10.39 1.11
CA ASP A 334 -13.66 11.02 0.45
C ASP A 334 -13.28 10.33 -0.86
N ALA A 335 -13.88 9.17 -1.17
CA ALA A 335 -13.61 8.42 -2.39
C ALA A 335 -13.85 9.24 -3.67
N VAL A 336 -14.77 10.21 -3.62
CA VAL A 336 -15.07 11.11 -4.75
C VAL A 336 -14.10 12.29 -4.88
N ILE A 337 -13.17 12.47 -3.94
CA ILE A 337 -12.15 13.52 -4.01
C ILE A 337 -10.98 13.01 -4.88
N PRO A 338 -10.71 13.61 -6.05
CA PRO A 338 -9.73 13.04 -6.97
C PRO A 338 -8.28 13.10 -6.44
N SER A 339 -7.67 11.95 -6.17
CA SER A 339 -6.27 11.85 -5.76
C SER A 339 -5.29 11.99 -6.93
N ILE A 340 -5.75 11.85 -8.18
CA ILE A 340 -4.95 12.08 -9.39
C ILE A 340 -4.32 13.48 -9.42
N ASN A 341 -4.97 14.49 -8.82
CA ASN A 341 -4.43 15.84 -8.70
C ASN A 341 -3.22 15.90 -7.75
N VAL A 342 -3.19 15.04 -6.73
CA VAL A 342 -2.04 14.91 -5.84
C VAL A 342 -0.90 14.16 -6.55
N VAL A 343 -1.21 13.16 -7.37
CA VAL A 343 -0.23 12.51 -8.24
C VAL A 343 0.38 13.52 -9.22
N GLU A 344 -0.42 14.41 -9.82
CA GLU A 344 0.08 15.52 -10.63
C GLU A 344 1.09 16.38 -9.86
N TRP A 345 0.74 16.78 -8.64
CA TRP A 345 1.59 17.61 -7.80
C TRP A 345 2.93 16.92 -7.49
N LEU A 346 2.91 15.61 -7.22
CA LEU A 346 4.11 14.81 -6.95
C LEU A 346 5.03 14.73 -8.17
N VAL A 347 4.47 14.47 -9.35
CA VAL A 347 5.22 14.44 -10.60
C VAL A 347 5.85 15.80 -10.89
N ARG A 348 5.12 16.91 -10.69
CA ARG A 348 5.68 18.27 -10.82
C ARG A 348 6.81 18.55 -9.83
N SER A 349 6.74 17.92 -8.65
CA SER A 349 7.76 18.02 -7.60
C SER A 349 8.97 17.11 -7.81
N GLY A 350 9.03 16.38 -8.94
CA GLY A 350 10.15 15.50 -9.27
C GLY A 350 10.09 14.11 -8.64
N ILE A 351 8.96 13.72 -8.02
CA ILE A 351 8.76 12.37 -7.49
C ILE A 351 8.26 11.46 -8.60
N ARG A 352 8.94 10.31 -8.74
CA ARG A 352 8.51 9.29 -9.69
C ARG A 352 7.24 8.60 -9.21
N ALA A 353 6.21 8.62 -10.05
CA ALA A 353 4.95 7.94 -9.84
C ALA A 353 4.85 6.74 -10.78
N SER A 354 4.75 5.54 -10.22
CA SER A 354 4.52 4.31 -10.98
C SER A 354 3.20 3.70 -10.55
N VAL A 355 2.41 3.30 -11.53
CA VAL A 355 1.08 2.75 -11.29
C VAL A 355 0.94 1.48 -12.09
N TYR A 356 0.36 0.44 -11.50
CA TYR A 356 0.08 -0.79 -12.22
C TYR A 356 -1.34 -1.27 -11.99
N SER A 357 -1.87 -2.06 -12.92
CA SER A 357 -3.14 -2.75 -12.78
C SER A 357 -3.01 -4.21 -13.16
N GLY A 358 -3.53 -5.12 -12.34
CA GLY A 358 -3.88 -6.46 -12.79
C GLY A 358 -4.94 -6.40 -13.89
N ASP A 359 -4.78 -7.18 -14.97
CA ASP A 359 -5.71 -7.13 -16.11
C ASP A 359 -7.01 -7.93 -15.92
N GLN A 360 -7.20 -8.58 -14.77
CA GLN A 360 -8.42 -9.31 -14.37
C GLN A 360 -9.24 -8.57 -13.31
N ASP A 361 -8.75 -7.42 -12.85
CA ASP A 361 -9.44 -6.62 -11.85
C ASP A 361 -10.54 -5.78 -12.50
N SER A 362 -11.79 -6.05 -12.16
CA SER A 362 -12.89 -5.19 -12.58
C SER A 362 -13.13 -4.01 -11.64
N ARG A 363 -12.72 -4.11 -10.36
CA ARG A 363 -12.96 -3.07 -9.35
C ARG A 363 -12.20 -1.80 -9.72
N MET A 364 -10.90 -1.92 -9.97
CA MET A 364 -10.04 -0.83 -10.44
C MET A 364 -9.47 -1.19 -11.80
N SER A 365 -10.38 -1.20 -12.78
CA SER A 365 -10.11 -1.57 -14.16
C SER A 365 -8.92 -0.83 -14.75
N LEU A 366 -8.06 -1.58 -15.46
CA LEU A 366 -6.92 -1.03 -16.18
C LEU A 366 -7.32 0.11 -17.14
N PHE A 367 -8.56 0.13 -17.63
CA PHE A 367 -9.06 1.17 -18.52
C PHE A 367 -9.10 2.54 -17.82
N GLY A 368 -9.62 2.59 -16.59
CA GLY A 368 -9.72 3.82 -15.80
C GLY A 368 -8.33 4.35 -15.47
N THR A 369 -7.51 3.49 -14.86
CA THR A 369 -6.13 3.82 -14.50
C THR A 369 -5.32 4.31 -15.70
N ARG A 370 -5.33 3.59 -16.84
CA ARG A 370 -4.60 3.99 -18.05
C ARG A 370 -5.07 5.34 -18.58
N SER A 371 -6.39 5.56 -18.63
CA SER A 371 -6.98 6.79 -19.16
C SER A 371 -6.61 8.01 -18.31
N LEU A 372 -6.65 7.87 -16.98
CA LEU A 372 -6.26 8.91 -16.04
C LEU A 372 -4.78 9.29 -16.17
N LEU A 373 -3.89 8.29 -16.26
CA LEU A 373 -2.45 8.53 -16.38
C LEU A 373 -2.07 9.11 -17.74
N GLU A 374 -2.71 8.66 -18.82
CA GLU A 374 -2.53 9.26 -20.15
C GLU A 374 -3.01 10.72 -20.18
N GLY A 375 -4.18 10.99 -19.59
CA GLY A 375 -4.72 12.35 -19.44
C GLY A 375 -3.78 13.25 -18.64
N LEU A 376 -3.22 12.73 -17.54
CA LEU A 376 -2.23 13.42 -16.73
C LEU A 376 -0.94 13.70 -17.53
N ALA A 377 -0.41 12.71 -18.25
CA ALA A 377 0.78 12.89 -19.09
C ALA A 377 0.57 13.98 -20.15
N LYS A 378 -0.60 14.01 -20.80
CA LYS A 378 -0.99 15.06 -21.75
C LYS A 378 -1.08 16.43 -21.08
N LYS A 379 -1.74 16.54 -19.93
CA LYS A 379 -1.87 17.78 -19.14
C LYS A 379 -0.50 18.35 -18.76
N LEU A 380 0.43 17.47 -18.38
CA LEU A 380 1.80 17.82 -18.02
C LEU A 380 2.75 17.99 -19.21
N LYS A 381 2.29 17.70 -20.45
CA LYS A 381 3.10 17.70 -21.67
C LYS A 381 4.35 16.81 -21.57
N LEU A 382 4.23 15.69 -20.85
CA LEU A 382 5.30 14.71 -20.74
C LEU A 382 5.46 13.97 -22.07
N LYS A 383 6.70 13.82 -22.52
CA LYS A 383 7.01 13.00 -23.71
C LYS A 383 6.95 11.53 -23.33
N THR A 384 6.41 10.68 -24.22
CA THR A 384 6.53 9.23 -24.08
C THR A 384 7.99 8.83 -24.25
N THR A 385 8.63 8.34 -23.19
CA THR A 385 10.03 7.89 -23.18
C THR A 385 10.14 6.39 -23.42
N VAL A 386 9.14 5.61 -23.00
CA VAL A 386 8.96 4.21 -23.39
C VAL A 386 7.59 4.07 -24.05
N PRO A 387 7.50 3.72 -25.35
CA PRO A 387 6.23 3.53 -26.03
C PRO A 387 5.46 2.35 -25.44
N TYR A 388 4.14 2.31 -25.68
CA TYR A 388 3.32 1.18 -25.23
C TYR A 388 3.84 -0.12 -25.85
N ARG A 389 4.40 -0.99 -25.02
CA ARG A 389 4.99 -2.27 -25.43
C ARG A 389 4.72 -3.35 -24.39
N ASN A 390 4.90 -4.61 -24.79
CA ASN A 390 4.95 -5.70 -23.82
C ASN A 390 6.23 -5.62 -22.96
N TRP A 391 6.15 -6.23 -21.80
CA TRP A 391 7.31 -6.53 -20.95
C TRP A 391 7.28 -8.00 -20.54
N PHE A 392 8.41 -8.54 -20.10
CA PHE A 392 8.59 -9.99 -19.92
C PHE A 392 8.94 -10.39 -18.48
N GLU A 393 8.40 -11.52 -18.05
CA GLU A 393 8.93 -12.31 -16.93
C GLU A 393 9.47 -13.60 -17.54
N LYS A 394 10.79 -13.79 -17.45
CA LYS A 394 11.51 -14.86 -18.16
C LYS A 394 11.16 -14.85 -19.65
N LYS A 395 10.55 -15.93 -20.15
CA LYS A 395 10.22 -16.14 -21.57
C LYS A 395 8.76 -15.88 -21.90
N GLN A 396 8.00 -15.27 -20.98
CA GLN A 396 6.56 -15.03 -21.12
C GLN A 396 6.26 -13.55 -20.97
N VAL A 397 5.25 -13.08 -21.71
CA VAL A 397 4.73 -11.71 -21.54
C VAL A 397 4.23 -11.56 -20.09
N GLY A 398 4.84 -10.63 -19.37
CA GLY A 398 4.47 -10.21 -18.02
C GLY A 398 3.28 -9.24 -18.02
N GLY A 399 3.14 -8.46 -19.09
CA GLY A 399 2.06 -7.50 -19.32
C GLY A 399 2.49 -6.43 -20.32
N TRP A 400 1.92 -5.24 -20.21
CA TRP A 400 2.25 -4.08 -21.05
C TRP A 400 2.68 -2.90 -20.22
N THR A 401 3.46 -1.98 -20.80
CA THR A 401 3.96 -0.80 -20.09
C THR A 401 4.10 0.40 -21.01
N GLN A 402 3.99 1.59 -20.43
CA GLN A 402 4.27 2.86 -21.06
C GLN A 402 4.84 3.84 -20.04
N VAL A 403 5.82 4.64 -20.45
CA VAL A 403 6.51 5.60 -19.57
C VAL A 403 6.50 6.98 -20.20
N TYR A 404 6.23 7.99 -19.38
CA TYR A 404 6.19 9.40 -19.75
C TYR A 404 7.20 10.20 -18.92
N GLY A 405 8.13 10.87 -19.61
CA GLY A 405 9.14 11.74 -19.01
C GLY A 405 10.04 11.07 -17.97
N ASP A 406 10.17 9.74 -18.00
CA ASP A 406 10.87 8.91 -17.01
C ASP A 406 10.42 9.10 -15.54
N ILE A 407 9.26 9.75 -15.35
CA ILE A 407 8.73 10.13 -14.04
C ILE A 407 7.33 9.59 -13.78
N LEU A 408 6.54 9.35 -14.83
CA LEU A 408 5.21 8.76 -14.74
C LEU A 408 5.18 7.47 -15.55
N SER A 409 4.85 6.34 -14.92
CA SER A 409 4.76 5.05 -15.61
C SER A 409 3.46 4.32 -15.31
N PHE A 410 2.99 3.61 -16.34
CA PHE A 410 1.88 2.68 -16.26
C PHE A 410 2.35 1.28 -16.67
N ALA A 411 1.87 0.26 -15.98
CA ALA A 411 2.06 -1.12 -16.38
C ALA A 411 0.82 -1.97 -16.10
N THR A 412 0.58 -2.99 -16.92
CA THR A 412 -0.35 -4.06 -16.58
C THR A 412 0.42 -5.29 -16.11
N ILE A 413 -0.21 -6.08 -15.24
CA ILE A 413 0.24 -7.43 -14.90
C ILE A 413 -0.74 -8.41 -15.52
N ARG A 414 -0.25 -9.19 -16.49
CA ARG A 414 -1.07 -10.13 -17.25
C ARG A 414 -1.52 -11.30 -16.37
N GLY A 415 -2.83 -11.57 -16.34
CA GLY A 415 -3.47 -12.54 -15.44
C GLY A 415 -3.48 -12.09 -13.99
N GLY A 416 -3.26 -10.81 -13.72
CA GLY A 416 -3.27 -10.24 -12.38
C GLY A 416 -4.69 -9.87 -11.95
N SER A 417 -5.10 -10.36 -10.78
CA SER A 417 -6.28 -9.91 -10.03
C SER A 417 -6.08 -8.50 -9.45
N HIS A 418 -7.04 -8.02 -8.65
CA HIS A 418 -6.93 -6.78 -7.87
C HIS A 418 -5.67 -6.80 -6.99
N THR A 419 -5.44 -7.91 -6.31
CA THR A 419 -4.23 -8.24 -5.56
C THR A 419 -3.24 -8.99 -6.45
N ALA A 420 -2.70 -8.31 -7.47
CA ALA A 420 -1.80 -8.91 -8.45
C ALA A 420 -0.60 -9.69 -7.86
N PRO A 421 -0.02 -9.33 -6.68
CA PRO A 421 1.01 -10.15 -6.04
C PRO A 421 0.55 -11.54 -5.58
N ILE A 422 -0.76 -11.76 -5.37
CA ILE A 422 -1.33 -13.08 -5.03
C ILE A 422 -1.42 -13.95 -6.27
N SER A 423 -2.09 -13.45 -7.32
CA SER A 423 -2.37 -14.18 -8.56
C SER A 423 -1.16 -14.31 -9.47
N GLN A 424 -0.27 -13.31 -9.50
CA GLN A 424 0.91 -13.25 -10.37
C GLN A 424 2.20 -12.86 -9.61
N PRO A 425 2.62 -13.65 -8.61
CA PRO A 425 3.69 -13.28 -7.68
C PRO A 425 5.04 -13.02 -8.35
N ALA A 426 5.42 -13.82 -9.34
CA ALA A 426 6.69 -13.66 -10.06
C ALA A 426 6.72 -12.36 -10.89
N ARG A 427 5.61 -12.04 -11.57
CA ARG A 427 5.45 -10.82 -12.37
C ARG A 427 5.41 -9.58 -11.49
N SER A 428 4.70 -9.65 -10.37
CA SER A 428 4.66 -8.60 -9.35
C SER A 428 6.06 -8.28 -8.81
N LEU A 429 6.84 -9.30 -8.42
CA LEU A 429 8.21 -9.09 -7.93
C LEU A 429 9.12 -8.48 -9.01
N ALA A 430 9.02 -8.93 -10.27
CA ALA A 430 9.80 -8.36 -11.37
C ALA A 430 9.47 -6.87 -11.60
N LEU A 431 8.19 -6.52 -11.56
CA LEU A 431 7.73 -5.13 -11.67
C LEU A 431 8.25 -4.27 -10.50
N PHE A 432 8.11 -4.77 -9.28
CA PHE A 432 8.60 -4.10 -8.08
C PHE A 432 10.12 -3.88 -8.12
N THR A 433 10.88 -4.87 -8.59
CA THR A 433 12.34 -4.77 -8.76
C THR A 433 12.71 -3.65 -9.73
N ALA A 434 12.11 -3.64 -10.93
CA ALA A 434 12.36 -2.60 -11.92
C ALA A 434 11.96 -1.20 -11.40
N PHE A 435 10.85 -1.13 -10.67
CA PHE A 435 10.44 0.08 -9.99
C PHE A 435 11.52 0.57 -9.03
N LEU A 436 12.00 -0.24 -8.09
CA LEU A 436 13.03 0.21 -7.13
C LEU A 436 14.32 0.65 -7.80
N GLU A 437 14.75 -0.05 -8.85
CA GLU A 437 15.98 0.26 -9.59
C GLU A 437 15.85 1.50 -10.50
N GLY A 438 14.64 2.04 -10.68
CA GLY A 438 14.39 3.14 -11.63
C GLY A 438 14.65 2.74 -13.08
N LYS A 439 14.50 1.45 -13.41
CA LYS A 439 14.73 0.92 -14.76
C LYS A 439 13.42 0.63 -15.48
N PRO A 440 13.40 0.67 -16.83
CA PRO A 440 12.28 0.15 -17.60
C PRO A 440 12.02 -1.32 -17.28
N LEU A 441 10.76 -1.76 -17.40
CA LEU A 441 10.41 -3.17 -17.26
C LEU A 441 11.12 -4.03 -18.32
N PRO A 442 11.47 -5.30 -18.01
CA PRO A 442 12.28 -6.13 -18.90
C PRO A 442 11.68 -6.27 -20.31
N ASP A 443 12.55 -6.24 -21.30
CA ASP A 443 12.22 -6.61 -22.69
C ASP A 443 12.57 -8.09 -22.97
N ALA A 444 12.23 -8.58 -24.15
CA ALA A 444 12.39 -10.00 -24.55
C ALA A 444 13.84 -10.51 -24.58
#